data_AF-A0A7T1I2U0-F1
#
_entry.id   AF-A0A7T1I2U0-F1
#
_cell.length_a   1.000
_cell.length_b   1.000
_cell.length_c   1.000
_cell.angle_alpha   90.00
_cell.angle_beta   90.00
_cell.angle_gamma   90.00
#
_symmetry.space_group_name_H-M   'P 1'
#
loop_
_entity.id
_entity.type
_entity.pdbx_description
1 polymer ?
#
loop_
_entity_poly.entity_id
_entity_poly.type
_entity_poly.pdbx_seq_one_letter_code
_entity_poly.pdbx_strand_id
1 'polypeptide(L)'
;MKTTLDLPDHLMRQVKQRALQQGRPIKELVADYIRQGLHGPAPLPQPSKREVLEVDAEGLPLFRPDPRLKRHPIDVVTALRLEQETLMQEDRQRAGLSA
;
A
#
# COMPACT_ATOMS: atom_id res chain seq x y z
N MET A 1 -12.35 20.66 -29.27
CA MET A 1 -13.79 20.81 -29.59
C MET A 1 -14.42 21.69 -28.52
N LYS A 2 -15.24 22.69 -28.87
CA LYS A 2 -16.08 23.41 -27.89
C LYS A 2 -17.41 22.68 -27.82
N THR A 3 -17.79 22.23 -26.63
CA THR A 3 -19.05 21.51 -26.38
C THR A 3 -19.80 22.21 -25.27
N THR A 4 -21.12 22.37 -25.45
CA THR A 4 -22.01 22.93 -24.42
C THR A 4 -22.62 21.76 -23.64
N LEU A 5 -22.49 21.79 -22.31
CA LEU A 5 -23.02 20.78 -21.39
C LEU A 5 -23.87 21.51 -20.35
N ASP A 6 -25.14 21.12 -20.22
CA ASP A 6 -26.00 21.63 -19.18
C ASP A 6 -25.68 20.95 -17.84
N LEU A 7 -25.28 21.76 -16.86
CA LEU A 7 -24.91 21.31 -15.52
C LEU A 7 -25.86 21.92 -14.49
N PRO A 8 -26.39 21.14 -13.54
CA PRO A 8 -27.12 21.66 -12.41
C PRO A 8 -26.34 22.74 -11.66
N ASP A 9 -27.01 23.80 -11.23
CA ASP A 9 -26.38 24.96 -10.57
C ASP A 9 -25.55 24.60 -9.34
N HIS A 10 -26.00 23.60 -8.56
CA HIS A 10 -25.28 23.15 -7.38
C HIS A 10 -23.91 22.55 -7.74
N LEU A 11 -23.80 21.80 -8.84
CA LEU A 11 -22.53 21.26 -9.32
C LEU A 11 -21.62 22.37 -9.84
N MET A 12 -22.18 23.35 -10.57
CA MET A 12 -21.41 24.50 -11.05
C MET A 12 -20.84 25.33 -9.89
N ARG A 13 -21.58 25.50 -8.78
CA ARG A 13 -21.08 26.15 -7.56
C ARG A 13 -19.93 25.38 -6.93
N GLN A 14 -20.03 24.06 -6.82
CA GLN A 14 -18.97 23.21 -6.29
C GLN A 14 -17.71 23.25 -7.15
N VAL A 15 -17.85 23.19 -8.48
CA VAL A 15 -16.74 23.30 -9.44
C VAL A 15 -16.03 24.65 -9.29
N LYS A 16 -16.78 25.75 -9.22
CA LYS A 16 -16.21 27.10 -9.01
C LYS A 16 -15.44 27.20 -7.71
N GLN A 17 -16.00 26.70 -6.61
CA GLN A 17 -15.33 26.69 -5.31
C GLN A 17 -14.01 25.90 -5.36
N ARG A 18 -14.01 24.75 -6.02
CA ARG A 18 -12.82 23.89 -6.14
C ARG A 18 -11.74 24.49 -7.03
N ALA A 19 -12.15 25.13 -8.13
CA ALA A 19 -11.27 25.89 -9.02
C ALA A 19 -10.57 27.03 -8.26
N LEU A 20 -11.31 27.77 -7.42
CA LEU A 20 -10.74 28.82 -6.57
C LEU A 20 -9.74 28.25 -5.55
N GLN A 21 -10.10 27.18 -4.84
CA GLN A 21 -9.24 26.55 -3.83
C GLN A 21 -7.94 25.99 -4.42
N GLN A 22 -7.98 25.49 -5.65
CA GLN A 22 -6.82 24.89 -6.32
C GLN A 22 -6.04 25.89 -7.19
N GLY A 23 -6.53 27.13 -7.36
CA GLY A 23 -5.95 28.11 -8.28
C GLY A 23 -5.96 27.66 -9.75
N ARG A 24 -6.89 26.78 -10.14
CA ARG A 24 -6.96 26.18 -11.47
C ARG A 24 -8.14 26.71 -12.28
N PRO A 25 -8.03 26.83 -13.61
CA PRO A 25 -9.14 27.25 -14.44
C PRO A 25 -10.23 26.17 -14.49
N ILE A 26 -11.50 26.60 -14.43
CA ILE A 26 -12.68 25.72 -14.43
C ILE A 26 -12.67 24.73 -15.61
N LYS A 27 -12.26 25.18 -16.80
CA LYS A 27 -12.22 24.31 -18.00
C LYS A 27 -11.37 23.07 -17.81
N GLU A 28 -10.23 23.21 -17.12
CA GLU A 28 -9.27 22.11 -16.94
C GLU A 28 -9.74 21.17 -15.85
N LEU A 29 -10.26 21.74 -14.76
CA LEU A 29 -10.84 20.98 -13.66
C LEU A 29 -12.02 20.12 -14.11
N VAL A 30 -12.92 20.68 -14.93
CA VAL A 30 -14.05 19.94 -15.51
C VAL A 30 -13.57 18.86 -16.47
N ALA A 31 -12.57 19.15 -17.32
CA ALA A 31 -12.00 18.14 -18.22
C ALA A 31 -11.38 16.96 -17.46
N ASP A 32 -10.69 17.23 -16.36
CA ASP A 32 -10.09 16.20 -15.50
C ASP A 32 -11.17 15.33 -14.83
N TYR A 33 -12.25 15.92 -14.33
CA TYR A 33 -13.37 15.15 -13.77
C TYR A 33 -14.07 14.30 -14.81
N ILE A 34 -14.26 14.81 -16.02
CA ILE A 34 -14.83 14.02 -17.12
C ILE A 34 -13.89 12.86 -17.45
N ARG A 35 -12.58 13.07 -17.56
CA ARG A 35 -11.60 11.99 -17.79
C ARG A 35 -11.65 10.93 -16.69
N GLN A 36 -11.68 11.34 -15.43
CA GLN A 36 -11.77 10.44 -14.29
C GLN A 36 -13.07 9.62 -14.30
N GLY A 37 -14.20 10.25 -14.64
CA GLY A 37 -15.48 9.56 -14.76
C GLY A 37 -15.55 8.59 -15.94
N LEU A 38 -14.96 8.95 -17.08
CA LEU A 38 -14.94 8.12 -18.30
C LEU A 38 -13.97 6.93 -18.22
N HIS A 39 -12.91 7.03 -17.41
CA HIS A 39 -11.98 5.90 -17.19
C HIS A 39 -12.52 4.86 -16.20
N GLY A 40 -13.75 5.05 -15.71
CA GLY A 40 -14.33 4.24 -14.63
C GLY A 40 -13.60 4.47 -13.32
N PRO A 41 -14.11 3.96 -12.19
CA PRO A 41 -13.30 3.88 -10.99
C PRO A 41 -12.04 3.09 -11.37
N ALA A 42 -10.86 3.73 -11.29
CA ALA A 42 -9.63 2.97 -11.16
C ALA A 42 -9.93 1.90 -10.10
N PRO A 43 -9.68 0.60 -10.36
CA PRO A 43 -9.96 -0.42 -9.37
C PRO A 43 -9.33 0.08 -8.08
N LEU A 44 -10.18 0.42 -7.09
CA LEU A 44 -9.71 0.66 -5.76
C LEU A 44 -8.83 -0.56 -5.49
N PRO A 45 -7.55 -0.40 -5.11
CA PRO A 45 -6.80 -1.55 -4.67
C PRO A 45 -7.67 -2.12 -3.57
N GLN A 46 -8.34 -3.24 -3.86
CA GLN A 46 -9.00 -4.00 -2.83
C GLN A 46 -7.88 -4.17 -1.82
N PRO A 47 -8.10 -3.91 -0.52
CA PRO A 47 -7.20 -4.47 0.45
C PRO A 47 -7.29 -5.96 0.17
N SER A 48 -6.33 -6.49 -0.61
CA SER A 48 -6.01 -7.89 -0.55
C SER A 48 -5.86 -8.06 0.94
N LYS A 49 -6.77 -8.82 1.57
CA LYS A 49 -6.56 -9.31 2.92
C LYS A 49 -5.26 -10.09 2.83
N ARG A 50 -4.15 -9.36 2.94
CA ARG A 50 -2.84 -9.87 3.27
C ARG A 50 -2.93 -10.06 4.77
N GLU A 51 -3.83 -10.95 5.17
CA GLU A 51 -3.79 -11.54 6.49
C GLU A 51 -2.57 -12.46 6.42
N VAL A 52 -1.39 -11.84 6.50
CA VAL A 52 -0.12 -12.51 6.77
C VAL A 52 -0.21 -13.20 8.13
N LEU A 53 -1.20 -12.84 8.94
CA LEU A 53 -1.55 -13.39 10.24
C LEU A 53 -2.99 -13.92 10.20
N GLU A 54 -3.13 -15.22 10.39
CA GLU A 54 -4.38 -15.92 10.66
C GLU A 54 -4.38 -16.44 12.11
N VAL A 55 -5.52 -16.90 12.61
CA VAL A 55 -5.62 -17.61 13.89
C VAL A 55 -6.12 -19.01 13.59
N ASP A 56 -5.45 -20.05 14.12
CA ASP A 56 -5.90 -21.44 13.94
C ASP A 56 -7.11 -21.79 14.82
N ALA A 57 -7.57 -23.05 14.70
CA ALA A 57 -8.73 -23.52 15.45
C ALA A 57 -8.47 -23.53 16.97
N GLU A 58 -7.20 -23.57 17.37
CA GLU A 58 -6.71 -23.59 18.73
C GLU A 58 -6.45 -22.18 19.29
N GLY A 59 -6.62 -21.13 18.48
CA GLY A 59 -6.44 -19.74 18.89
C GLY A 59 -5.00 -19.24 18.75
N LEU A 60 -4.10 -19.98 18.08
CA LEU A 60 -2.72 -19.59 17.90
C LEU A 60 -2.51 -18.74 16.63
N PRO A 61 -1.63 -17.73 16.69
CA PRO A 61 -1.30 -16.92 15.54
C PRO A 61 -0.51 -17.73 14.50
N LEU A 62 -1.06 -17.84 13.29
CA LEU A 62 -0.42 -18.46 12.13
C LEU A 62 0.04 -17.40 11.14
N PHE A 63 1.34 -17.33 10.89
CA PHE A 63 1.87 -16.46 9.86
C PHE A 63 1.92 -17.15 8.50
N ARG A 64 1.04 -16.77 7.56
CA ARG A 64 1.04 -17.32 6.20
C ARG A 64 1.78 -16.40 5.23
N PRO A 65 2.94 -16.83 4.69
CA PRO A 65 3.64 -16.05 3.69
C PRO A 65 2.82 -15.91 2.40
N ASP A 66 2.87 -14.72 1.78
CA ASP A 66 2.25 -14.48 0.47
C ASP A 66 2.90 -15.42 -0.57
N PRO A 67 2.16 -16.35 -1.19
CA PRO A 67 2.71 -17.33 -2.14
C PRO A 67 3.24 -16.67 -3.42
N ARG A 68 2.92 -15.40 -3.68
CA ARG A 68 3.43 -14.63 -4.82
C ARG A 68 4.82 -14.06 -4.58
N LEU A 69 5.25 -13.95 -3.32
CA LEU A 69 6.60 -13.51 -2.98
C LEU A 69 7.57 -14.67 -3.21
N LYS A 70 8.40 -14.55 -4.25
CA LYS A 70 9.54 -15.44 -4.44
C LYS A 70 10.54 -15.19 -3.32
N ARG A 71 10.54 -16.05 -2.30
CA ARG A 71 11.60 -16.10 -1.30
C ARG A 71 12.71 -16.97 -1.84
N HIS A 72 13.95 -16.52 -1.65
CA HIS A 72 15.10 -17.40 -1.83
C HIS A 72 15.19 -18.27 -0.57
N PRO A 73 14.99 -19.60 -0.67
CA PRO A 73 15.15 -20.46 0.48
C PRO A 73 16.60 -20.38 0.97
N ILE A 74 16.79 -20.17 2.26
CA ILE A 74 18.09 -20.37 2.90
C ILE A 74 18.27 -21.87 3.13
N ASP A 75 19.44 -22.41 2.82
CA ASP A 75 19.72 -23.81 3.14
C ASP A 75 19.90 -23.98 4.65
N VAL A 76 19.60 -25.18 5.15
CA VAL A 76 19.60 -25.49 6.59
C VAL A 76 20.97 -25.26 7.22
N VAL A 77 22.04 -25.60 6.50
CA VAL A 77 23.41 -25.46 7.02
C VAL A 77 23.75 -23.98 7.22
N THR A 78 23.42 -23.14 6.25
CA THR A 78 23.61 -21.69 6.35
C THR A 78 22.74 -21.08 7.46
N ALA A 79 21.49 -21.51 7.60
CA ALA A 79 20.61 -21.03 8.65
C ALA A 79 21.16 -21.33 10.06
N LEU A 80 21.61 -22.57 10.30
CA LEU A 80 22.21 -22.99 11.57
C LEU A 80 23.49 -22.22 11.86
N ARG A 81 24.31 -21.97 10.84
CA ARG A 81 25.54 -21.19 11.01
C ARG A 81 25.24 -19.76 11.46
N LEU A 82 24.28 -19.09 10.81
CA LEU A 82 23.88 -17.72 11.17
C LEU A 82 23.31 -17.64 12.59
N GLU A 83 22.51 -18.62 12.99
CA GLU A 83 22.01 -18.73 14.36
C GLU A 83 23.17 -18.77 15.35
N GLN A 84 24.11 -19.69 15.16
CA GLN A 84 25.25 -19.86 16.06
C GLN A 84 26.16 -18.62 16.11
N GLU A 85 26.39 -17.96 14.97
CA GLU A 85 27.16 -16.71 14.91
C GLU A 85 26.45 -15.59 15.68
N THR A 86 25.13 -15.49 15.55
CA THR A 86 24.31 -14.47 16.22
C THR A 86 24.28 -14.67 17.73
N LEU A 87 24.04 -15.91 18.19
CA LEU A 87 24.03 -16.26 19.62
C LEU A 87 25.37 -15.96 20.26
N MET A 88 26.47 -16.36 19.61
CA MET A 88 27.82 -16.12 20.11
C MET A 88 28.16 -14.63 20.16
N GLN A 89 27.70 -13.84 19.17
CA GLN A 89 27.84 -12.39 19.20
C GLN A 89 27.07 -11.77 20.38
N GLU A 90 25.83 -12.20 20.62
CA GLU A 90 25.03 -11.71 21.73
C GLU A 90 25.65 -12.06 23.10
N ASP A 91 26.15 -13.28 23.25
CA ASP A 91 26.84 -13.72 24.48
C ASP A 91 28.10 -12.88 24.74
N ARG A 92 28.88 -12.59 23.69
CA ARG A 92 30.05 -11.72 23.78
C ARG A 92 29.67 -10.31 24.22
N GLN A 93 28.61 -9.73 23.64
CA GLN A 93 28.09 -8.43 24.04
C GLN A 93 27.67 -8.42 25.51
N ARG A 94 26.94 -9.45 25.97
CA ARG A 94 26.49 -9.58 27.37
C ARG A 94 27.66 -9.77 28.34
N ALA A 95 28.71 -10.45 27.91
CA ALA A 95 29.93 -10.62 28.68
C ALA A 95 30.83 -9.36 28.71
N GLY A 96 30.44 -8.27 28.02
CA GLY A 96 31.26 -7.07 27.89
C GLY A 96 32.50 -7.26 27.00
N LEU A 97 32.55 -8.37 26.26
CA LEU A 97 33.59 -8.69 25.29
C LEU A 97 33.16 -8.15 23.93
N SER A 98 33.14 -6.83 23.76
CA SER A 98 32.94 -6.28 22.41
C SER A 98 34.10 -6.71 21.52
N ALA A 99 33.78 -7.11 20.29
CA ALA A 99 34.76 -7.27 19.22
C ALA A 99 35.56 -5.98 19.00
#